data_AF-A0A6L6YF61-F1
#
_entry.id   AF-A0A6L6YF61-F1
#
_cell.length_a   1.000
_cell.length_b   1.000
_cell.length_c   1.000
_cell.angle_alpha   90.00
_cell.angle_beta   90.00
_cell.angle_gamma   90.00
#
_symmetry.space_group_name_H-M   'P 1'
#
loop_
_entity.id
_entity.type
_entity.pdbx_description
1 polymer ?
#
loop_
_entity_poly.entity_id
_entity_poly.type
_entity_poly.pdbx_seq_one_letter_code
_entity_poly.pdbx_strand_id
1 'polypeptide(L)'
;MLAKTIEHVIKVNIKGKDYLYQFQNAWDPVKQRSYSKHRITLGRLIDDKVELGRKFLRDNPQYKDVELTFIDNKLCPVGIEEVSLPVAQIVLSRSEALNAGASYVLEQIAKQSGITKALKAVFPEHWKELLSLAIFLVIHPDATVSNYDVIAQNSLYPAAAIPSQRISEIFESIDYQPSVEQYLKLRLASNKALDKNSYWAFDTTSVSSFSQTIHKVTYGHNKEDPDMAMLKLALLIDEKTAE
;
A
#
# COMPACT_ATOMS: atom_id res chain seq x y z
N MET A 1 -33.67 -3.94 6.13
CA MET A 1 -32.68 -5.04 6.15
C MET A 1 -32.79 -5.78 4.83
N LEU A 2 -31.67 -6.04 4.15
CA LEU A 2 -31.66 -6.83 2.91
C LEU A 2 -32.05 -8.28 3.22
N ALA A 3 -32.74 -8.94 2.28
CA ALA A 3 -33.05 -10.36 2.38
C ALA A 3 -31.74 -11.18 2.34
N LYS A 4 -31.58 -12.07 3.31
CA LYS A 4 -30.42 -12.96 3.42
C LYS A 4 -30.83 -14.40 3.14
N THR A 5 -29.86 -15.23 2.76
CA THR A 5 -29.99 -16.67 2.65
C THR A 5 -30.58 -17.26 3.94
N ILE A 6 -31.62 -18.10 3.80
CA ILE A 6 -32.24 -18.83 4.92
C ILE A 6 -31.64 -20.22 4.96
N GLU A 7 -30.89 -20.52 6.01
CA GLU A 7 -30.22 -21.81 6.18
C GLU A 7 -31.07 -22.85 6.93
N HIS A 8 -30.64 -24.11 6.83
CA HIS A 8 -31.25 -25.26 7.50
C HIS A 8 -32.73 -25.43 7.12
N VAL A 9 -32.99 -25.52 5.82
CA VAL A 9 -34.32 -25.69 5.24
C VAL A 9 -34.49 -27.11 4.74
N ILE A 10 -35.56 -27.78 5.16
CA ILE A 10 -35.92 -29.11 4.69
C ILE A 10 -37.21 -29.07 3.88
N LYS A 11 -37.24 -29.89 2.82
CA LYS A 11 -38.44 -30.18 2.04
C LYS A 11 -39.15 -31.40 2.62
N VAL A 12 -40.44 -31.27 2.90
CA VAL A 12 -41.28 -32.35 3.41
C VAL A 12 -42.55 -32.47 2.58
N ASN A 13 -42.76 -33.63 1.96
CA ASN A 13 -43.98 -33.93 1.22
C ASN A 13 -45.09 -34.33 2.18
N ILE A 14 -46.24 -33.64 2.12
CA ILE A 14 -47.43 -33.95 2.90
C ILE A 14 -48.62 -33.99 1.95
N LYS A 15 -49.21 -35.18 1.77
CA LYS A 15 -50.37 -35.41 0.90
C LYS A 15 -50.15 -34.86 -0.52
N GLY A 16 -48.97 -35.12 -1.10
CA GLY A 16 -48.64 -34.71 -2.47
C GLY A 16 -48.25 -33.23 -2.62
N LYS A 17 -48.07 -32.49 -1.52
CA LYS A 17 -47.61 -31.09 -1.54
C LYS A 17 -46.28 -30.96 -0.83
N ASP A 18 -45.33 -30.29 -1.48
CA ASP A 18 -44.00 -30.04 -0.92
C ASP A 18 -44.00 -28.77 -0.06
N TYR A 19 -43.71 -28.93 1.22
CA TYR A 19 -43.61 -27.85 2.19
C TYR A 19 -42.16 -27.63 2.62
N LEU A 20 -41.81 -26.37 2.82
CA LEU A 20 -40.48 -25.94 3.25
C LEU A 20 -40.52 -25.53 4.72
N TYR A 21 -39.59 -26.09 5.50
CA TYR A 21 -39.46 -25.79 6.91
C TYR A 21 -38.03 -25.44 7.28
N GLN A 22 -37.83 -24.36 8.01
CA GLN A 22 -36.58 -24.09 8.69
C GLN A 22 -36.55 -24.89 9.98
N PHE A 23 -35.43 -25.55 10.25
CA PHE A 23 -35.23 -26.28 11.50
C PHE A 23 -33.96 -25.85 12.22
N GLN A 24 -33.98 -25.99 13.54
CA GLN A 24 -32.78 -25.91 14.38
C GLN A 24 -32.63 -27.23 15.12
N ASN A 25 -31.44 -27.82 15.05
CA ASN A 25 -31.12 -29.03 15.80
C ASN A 25 -30.69 -28.67 17.22
N ALA A 26 -31.06 -29.51 18.17
CA ALA A 26 -30.50 -29.53 19.52
C ALA A 26 -30.04 -30.94 19.87
N TRP A 27 -29.08 -31.04 20.77
CA TRP A 27 -28.60 -32.30 21.31
C TRP A 27 -29.42 -32.67 22.55
N ASP A 28 -29.91 -33.91 22.60
CA ASP A 28 -30.48 -34.50 23.82
C ASP A 28 -29.38 -35.31 24.53
N PRO A 29 -28.83 -34.82 25.66
CA PRO A 29 -27.73 -35.48 26.36
C PRO A 29 -28.15 -36.78 27.05
N VAL A 30 -29.44 -36.97 27.34
CA VAL A 30 -29.97 -38.17 28.00
C VAL A 30 -30.16 -39.29 26.99
N LYS A 31 -30.74 -38.98 25.83
CA LYS A 31 -30.97 -39.96 24.76
C LYS A 31 -29.79 -40.10 23.79
N GLN A 32 -28.71 -39.34 24.01
CA GLN A 32 -27.49 -39.33 23.19
C GLN A 32 -27.80 -39.20 21.69
N ARG A 33 -28.74 -38.31 21.33
CA ARG A 33 -29.14 -38.11 19.94
C ARG A 33 -29.51 -36.66 19.65
N SER A 34 -29.35 -36.25 18.39
CA SER A 34 -29.85 -34.97 17.91
C SER A 34 -31.36 -35.03 17.64
N TYR A 35 -32.06 -33.92 17.86
CA TYR A 35 -33.47 -33.76 17.48
C TYR A 35 -33.73 -32.35 16.95
N SER A 36 -34.76 -32.21 16.11
CA SER A 36 -35.23 -30.91 15.65
C SER A 36 -36.00 -30.22 16.77
N LYS A 37 -35.42 -29.16 17.35
CA LYS A 37 -35.97 -28.43 18.51
C LYS A 37 -37.04 -27.42 18.10
N HIS A 38 -36.80 -26.71 17.00
CA HIS A 38 -37.74 -25.74 16.46
C HIS A 38 -37.92 -25.99 14.97
N ARG A 39 -39.17 -25.98 14.51
CA ARG A 39 -39.55 -26.13 13.11
C ARG A 39 -40.51 -25.02 12.71
N ILE A 40 -40.03 -24.09 11.90
CA ILE A 40 -40.81 -22.95 11.41
C ILE A 40 -41.24 -23.27 9.98
N THR A 41 -42.54 -23.09 9.69
CA THR A 41 -43.05 -23.24 8.32
C THR A 41 -42.67 -22.01 7.52
N LEU A 42 -41.87 -22.18 6.48
CA LEU A 42 -41.46 -21.09 5.60
C LEU A 42 -42.49 -20.88 4.50
N GLY A 43 -42.96 -21.97 3.90
CA GLY A 43 -43.76 -21.89 2.68
C GLY A 43 -43.94 -23.24 1.97
N ARG A 44 -44.18 -23.18 0.67
CA ARG A 44 -44.35 -24.33 -0.23
C ARG A 44 -43.38 -24.24 -1.39
N LEU A 45 -43.08 -25.39 -1.96
CA LEU A 45 -42.40 -25.51 -3.25
C LEU A 45 -43.43 -25.97 -4.28
N ILE A 46 -43.69 -25.15 -5.31
CA ILE A 46 -44.65 -25.42 -6.38
C ILE A 46 -43.93 -25.17 -7.69
N ASP A 47 -43.81 -26.20 -8.55
CA ASP A 47 -43.09 -26.13 -9.84
C ASP A 47 -41.69 -25.49 -9.71
N ASP A 48 -40.92 -25.96 -8.72
CA ASP A 48 -39.60 -25.46 -8.32
C ASP A 48 -39.53 -23.99 -7.89
N LYS A 49 -40.68 -23.32 -7.74
CA LYS A 49 -40.79 -21.97 -7.18
C LYS A 49 -41.16 -22.00 -5.71
N VAL A 50 -40.51 -21.12 -4.95
CA VAL A 50 -40.71 -20.98 -3.51
C VAL A 50 -41.84 -19.98 -3.25
N GLU A 51 -42.95 -20.46 -2.69
CA GLU A 51 -44.04 -19.60 -2.20
C GLU A 51 -43.97 -19.48 -0.68
N LEU A 52 -43.58 -18.31 -0.18
CA LEU A 52 -43.51 -18.04 1.26
C LEU A 52 -44.92 -17.93 1.88
N GLY A 53 -45.07 -18.49 3.07
CA GLY A 53 -46.32 -18.48 3.82
C GLY A 53 -46.63 -17.08 4.37
N ARG A 54 -47.92 -16.72 4.38
CA ARG A 54 -48.39 -15.42 4.90
C ARG A 54 -47.93 -15.10 6.33
N LYS A 55 -47.85 -16.12 7.19
CA LYS A 55 -47.36 -15.97 8.57
C LYS A 55 -45.87 -15.61 8.59
N PHE A 56 -45.06 -16.34 7.83
CA PHE A 56 -43.62 -16.09 7.73
C PHE A 56 -43.33 -14.69 7.18
N LEU A 57 -44.03 -14.25 6.14
CA LEU A 57 -43.90 -12.92 5.54
C LEU A 57 -44.34 -11.79 6.47
N ARG A 58 -45.32 -12.03 7.35
CA ARG A 58 -45.73 -11.07 8.37
C ARG A 58 -44.60 -10.80 9.36
N ASP A 59 -43.93 -11.86 9.79
CA ASP A 59 -42.84 -11.79 10.77
C ASP A 59 -41.51 -11.38 10.11
N ASN A 60 -41.38 -11.56 8.78
CA ASN A 60 -40.18 -11.28 7.98
C ASN A 60 -40.53 -10.51 6.69
N PRO A 61 -40.95 -9.23 6.79
CA PRO A 61 -41.41 -8.44 5.65
C PRO A 61 -40.33 -8.20 4.59
N GLN A 62 -39.04 -8.34 4.93
CA GLN A 62 -37.92 -8.19 4.00
C GLN A 62 -37.91 -9.20 2.84
N TYR A 63 -38.71 -10.27 2.92
CA TYR A 63 -38.83 -11.29 1.86
C TYR A 63 -40.07 -11.15 0.99
N LYS A 64 -40.91 -10.11 1.18
CA LYS A 64 -42.23 -9.99 0.54
C LYS A 64 -42.18 -9.91 -0.99
N ASP A 65 -41.11 -9.36 -1.54
CA ASP A 65 -40.92 -9.16 -2.98
C ASP A 65 -39.57 -9.73 -3.47
N VAL A 66 -39.04 -10.73 -2.75
CA VAL A 66 -37.75 -11.38 -3.07
C VAL A 66 -38.02 -12.77 -3.59
N GLU A 67 -37.58 -13.03 -4.82
CA GLU A 67 -37.61 -14.37 -5.40
C GLU A 67 -36.53 -15.24 -4.74
N LEU A 68 -36.90 -16.44 -4.29
CA LEU A 68 -36.02 -17.38 -3.60
C LEU A 68 -35.95 -18.70 -4.37
N THR A 69 -34.76 -19.29 -4.46
CA THR A 69 -34.57 -20.65 -4.95
C THR A 69 -34.20 -21.58 -3.80
N PHE A 70 -34.69 -22.83 -3.85
CA PHE A 70 -34.33 -23.86 -2.88
C PHE A 70 -33.17 -24.70 -3.43
N ILE A 71 -31.98 -24.53 -2.85
CA ILE A 71 -30.75 -25.21 -3.26
C ILE A 71 -29.99 -25.63 -2.00
N ASP A 72 -29.47 -26.86 -1.97
CA ASP A 72 -28.61 -27.38 -0.88
C ASP A 72 -29.15 -27.16 0.55
N ASN A 73 -30.45 -27.41 0.76
CA ASN A 73 -31.12 -27.18 2.04
C ASN A 73 -31.10 -25.72 2.52
N LYS A 74 -31.05 -24.77 1.59
CA LYS A 74 -31.12 -23.33 1.83
C LYS A 74 -32.15 -22.67 0.91
N LEU A 75 -32.69 -21.53 1.33
CA LEU A 75 -33.41 -20.61 0.43
C LEU A 75 -32.52 -19.41 0.12
N CYS A 76 -32.15 -19.27 -1.14
CA CYS A 76 -31.22 -18.25 -1.61
C CYS A 76 -31.97 -17.19 -2.42
N PRO A 77 -31.81 -15.88 -2.12
CA PRO A 77 -32.33 -14.80 -2.97
C PRO A 77 -31.78 -14.87 -4.39
N VAL A 78 -32.67 -14.85 -5.38
CA VAL A 78 -32.29 -14.79 -6.81
C VAL A 78 -31.84 -13.37 -7.13
N GLY A 79 -30.68 -13.24 -7.80
CA GLY A 79 -30.15 -11.95 -8.25
C GLY A 79 -29.38 -11.14 -7.19
N ILE A 80 -29.15 -11.69 -5.99
CA ILE A 80 -28.22 -11.13 -5.01
C ILE A 80 -26.99 -12.02 -4.99
N GLU A 81 -25.90 -11.59 -5.63
CA GLU A 81 -24.61 -12.28 -5.51
C GLU A 81 -24.21 -12.32 -4.03
N GLU A 82 -24.13 -13.53 -3.47
CA GLU A 82 -23.65 -13.75 -2.12
C GLU A 82 -22.16 -13.39 -2.11
N VAL A 83 -21.83 -12.20 -1.61
CA VAL A 83 -20.43 -11.82 -1.41
C VAL A 83 -19.86 -12.74 -0.34
N SER A 84 -19.14 -13.77 -0.80
CA SER A 84 -18.44 -14.74 0.02
C SER A 84 -17.50 -14.00 0.98
N LEU A 85 -17.75 -14.14 2.29
CA LEU A 85 -16.88 -13.65 3.37
C LEU A 85 -15.39 -14.01 3.16
N PRO A 86 -15.04 -15.20 2.63
CA PRO A 86 -13.67 -15.52 2.20
C PRO A 86 -13.07 -14.54 1.20
N VAL A 87 -13.83 -14.10 0.19
CA VAL A 87 -13.34 -13.13 -0.81
C VAL A 87 -13.16 -11.76 -0.16
N ALA A 88 -14.09 -11.33 0.69
CA ALA A 88 -13.96 -10.10 1.45
C ALA A 88 -12.75 -10.14 2.40
N GLN A 89 -12.50 -11.27 3.07
CA GLN A 89 -11.32 -11.47 3.92
C GLN A 89 -10.03 -11.51 3.11
N ILE A 90 -9.99 -12.12 1.93
CA ILE A 90 -8.83 -12.11 1.02
C ILE A 90 -8.51 -10.69 0.53
N VAL A 91 -9.54 -9.87 0.27
CA VAL A 91 -9.38 -8.48 -0.16
C VAL A 91 -8.94 -7.59 1.01
N LEU A 92 -9.52 -7.78 2.20
CA LEU A 92 -9.15 -7.05 3.41
C LEU A 92 -7.76 -7.45 3.93
N SER A 93 -7.36 -8.72 3.82
CA SER A 93 -6.05 -9.23 4.23
C SER A 93 -4.92 -8.86 3.26
N ARG A 94 -5.23 -8.22 2.13
CA ARG A 94 -4.24 -7.72 1.15
C ARG A 94 -4.02 -6.20 1.25
N SER A 95 -4.68 -5.53 2.17
CA SER A 95 -4.57 -4.07 2.33
C SER A 95 -3.67 -3.77 3.52
N GLU A 96 -2.35 -3.84 3.33
CA GLU A 96 -1.41 -3.29 4.31
C GLU A 96 -1.52 -1.76 4.28
N ALA A 97 -1.82 -1.15 5.43
CA ALA A 97 -1.84 0.29 5.55
C ALA A 97 -0.39 0.81 5.50
N LEU A 98 -0.02 1.48 4.40
CA LEU A 98 1.30 2.07 4.24
C LEU A 98 1.35 3.50 4.78
N ASN A 99 2.48 3.85 5.39
CA ASN A 99 2.80 5.23 5.73
C ASN A 99 3.16 6.01 4.46
N ALA A 100 2.29 6.92 4.03
CA ALA A 100 2.47 7.65 2.77
C ALA A 100 2.63 9.17 2.93
N GLY A 101 2.32 9.74 4.09
CA GLY A 101 2.18 11.20 4.24
C GLY A 101 3.42 11.99 3.82
N ALA A 102 4.54 11.77 4.51
CA ALA A 102 5.78 12.51 4.26
C ALA A 102 6.39 12.17 2.90
N SER A 103 6.42 10.87 2.54
CA SER A 103 7.01 10.41 1.28
C SER A 103 6.24 10.91 0.06
N TYR A 104 4.90 10.93 0.11
CA TYR A 104 4.07 11.49 -0.95
C TYR A 104 4.32 12.98 -1.14
N VAL A 105 4.33 13.75 -0.05
CA VAL A 105 4.58 15.20 -0.11
C VAL A 105 5.95 15.50 -0.74
N LEU A 106 7.00 14.80 -0.30
CA LEU A 106 8.35 14.96 -0.85
C LEU A 106 8.44 14.52 -2.31
N GLU A 107 7.72 13.47 -2.71
CA GLU A 107 7.63 13.07 -4.12
C GLU A 107 6.95 14.15 -4.97
N GLN A 108 5.88 14.80 -4.47
CA GLN A 108 5.23 15.90 -5.18
C GLN A 108 6.16 17.11 -5.29
N ILE A 109 6.89 17.46 -4.22
CA ILE A 109 7.91 18.52 -4.26
C ILE A 109 8.95 18.20 -5.33
N ALA A 110 9.49 16.97 -5.35
CA ALA A 110 10.48 16.56 -6.34
C ALA A 110 9.96 16.63 -7.80
N LYS A 111 8.67 16.37 -8.01
CA LYS A 111 8.03 16.53 -9.33
C LYS A 111 7.91 18.01 -9.71
N GLN A 112 7.44 18.85 -8.79
CA GLN A 112 7.18 20.27 -9.03
C GLN A 112 8.48 21.09 -9.22
N SER A 113 9.53 20.77 -8.46
CA SER A 113 10.86 21.40 -8.59
C SER A 113 11.67 20.87 -9.79
N GLY A 114 11.17 19.85 -10.49
CA GLY A 114 11.87 19.23 -11.61
C GLY A 114 13.02 18.30 -11.22
N ILE A 115 13.22 18.01 -9.93
CA ILE A 115 14.19 17.01 -9.44
C ILE A 115 13.93 15.66 -10.10
N THR A 116 12.67 15.21 -10.15
CA THR A 116 12.30 13.94 -10.79
C THR A 116 12.66 13.93 -12.28
N LYS A 117 12.50 15.07 -12.98
CA LYS A 117 12.85 15.19 -14.40
C LYS A 117 14.35 15.10 -14.62
N ALA A 118 15.14 15.78 -13.79
CA ALA A 118 16.59 15.72 -13.84
C ALA A 118 17.12 14.31 -13.52
N LEU A 119 16.60 13.66 -12.48
CA LEU A 119 16.96 12.27 -12.14
C LEU A 119 16.65 11.31 -13.29
N LYS A 120 15.46 11.40 -13.91
CA LYS A 120 15.11 10.57 -15.07
C LYS A 120 16.04 10.76 -16.26
N ALA A 121 16.51 11.99 -16.48
CA ALA A 121 17.38 12.31 -17.61
C ALA A 121 18.80 11.73 -17.44
N VAL A 122 19.28 11.64 -16.18
CA VAL A 122 20.66 11.20 -15.88
C VAL A 122 20.73 9.73 -15.49
N PHE A 123 19.76 9.25 -14.71
CA PHE A 123 19.72 7.89 -14.15
C PHE A 123 18.41 7.18 -14.57
N PRO A 124 18.16 6.98 -15.87
CA PRO A 124 16.86 6.48 -16.36
C PRO A 124 16.46 5.12 -15.80
N GLU A 125 17.43 4.27 -15.44
CA GLU A 125 17.17 2.93 -14.90
C GLU A 125 16.94 2.93 -13.38
N HIS A 126 17.48 3.91 -12.65
CA HIS A 126 17.50 3.89 -11.17
C HIS A 126 16.90 5.16 -10.52
N TRP A 127 16.26 6.03 -11.31
CA TRP A 127 15.75 7.31 -10.80
C TRP A 127 14.71 7.16 -9.69
N LYS A 128 13.93 6.07 -9.69
CA LYS A 128 12.92 5.81 -8.63
C LYS A 128 13.61 5.43 -7.33
N GLU A 129 14.62 4.56 -7.42
CA GLU A 129 15.41 4.11 -6.31
C GLU A 129 16.16 5.27 -5.67
N LEU A 130 16.86 6.07 -6.48
CA LEU A 130 17.56 7.27 -6.03
C LEU A 130 16.62 8.28 -5.37
N LEU A 131 15.45 8.51 -5.96
CA LEU A 131 14.45 9.40 -5.37
C LEU A 131 13.93 8.84 -4.04
N SER A 132 13.71 7.53 -3.94
CA SER A 132 13.22 6.91 -2.72
C SER A 132 14.24 6.96 -1.59
N LEU A 133 15.52 6.73 -1.89
CA LEU A 133 16.62 6.86 -0.93
C LEU A 133 16.80 8.30 -0.46
N ALA A 134 16.68 9.29 -1.36
CA ALA A 134 16.73 10.70 -1.00
C ALA A 134 15.56 11.09 -0.08
N ILE A 135 14.33 10.68 -0.40
CA ILE A 135 13.16 10.91 0.45
C ILE A 135 13.36 10.25 1.82
N PHE A 136 13.85 9.01 1.85
CA PHE A 136 14.14 8.31 3.10
C PHE A 136 15.12 9.07 3.99
N LEU A 137 16.23 9.56 3.43
CA LEU A 137 17.24 10.33 4.16
C LEU A 137 16.71 11.66 4.69
N VAL A 138 15.75 12.28 4.00
CA VAL A 138 15.09 13.50 4.47
C VAL A 138 14.13 13.21 5.63
N ILE A 139 13.37 12.11 5.57
CA ILE A 139 12.40 11.73 6.61
C ILE A 139 13.12 11.18 7.86
N HIS A 140 14.22 10.48 7.67
CA HIS A 140 14.96 9.78 8.70
C HIS A 140 16.44 10.20 8.71
N PRO A 141 16.76 11.46 9.09
CA PRO A 141 18.12 12.01 9.00
C PRO A 141 19.15 11.26 9.85
N ASP A 142 18.73 10.64 10.95
CA ASP A 142 19.60 9.87 11.85
C ASP A 142 19.70 8.38 11.48
N ALA A 143 18.95 7.92 10.46
CA ALA A 143 18.93 6.52 10.08
C ALA A 143 20.06 6.18 9.11
N THR A 144 20.65 5.00 9.27
CA THR A 144 21.55 4.44 8.26
C THR A 144 20.76 4.02 7.03
N VAL A 145 21.29 4.28 5.83
CA VAL A 145 20.65 3.89 4.57
C VAL A 145 20.44 2.37 4.48
N SER A 146 21.25 1.58 5.18
CA SER A 146 21.08 0.13 5.32
C SER A 146 19.71 -0.29 5.89
N ASN A 147 19.02 0.60 6.62
CA ASN A 147 17.72 0.32 7.23
C ASN A 147 16.55 0.66 6.31
N TYR A 148 16.82 1.11 5.08
CA TYR A 148 15.79 1.48 4.11
C TYR A 148 14.83 0.32 3.85
N ASP A 149 15.33 -0.91 3.67
CA ASP A 149 14.52 -2.08 3.36
C ASP A 149 13.43 -2.36 4.40
N VAL A 150 13.77 -2.28 5.69
CA VAL A 150 12.84 -2.48 6.81
C VAL A 150 11.79 -1.37 6.87
N ILE A 151 12.19 -0.11 6.69
CA ILE A 151 11.29 1.04 6.81
C ILE A 151 10.39 1.17 5.58
N ALA A 152 10.91 0.87 4.39
CA ALA A 152 10.18 0.92 3.13
C ALA A 152 9.11 -0.17 3.01
N GLN A 153 9.22 -1.29 3.74
CA GLN A 153 8.16 -2.31 3.76
C GLN A 153 6.81 -1.77 4.23
N ASN A 154 6.81 -0.78 5.13
CA ASN A 154 5.59 -0.22 5.72
C ASN A 154 5.31 1.21 5.25
N SER A 155 5.94 1.66 4.16
CA SER A 155 5.86 3.04 3.69
C SER A 155 5.74 3.12 2.17
N LEU A 156 4.97 4.08 1.67
CA LEU A 156 4.82 4.29 0.23
C LEU A 156 5.99 5.12 -0.31
N TYR A 157 6.91 4.50 -1.03
CA TYR A 157 8.00 5.16 -1.75
C TYR A 157 7.84 5.04 -3.27
N PRO A 158 8.50 5.91 -4.07
CA PRO A 158 8.48 5.81 -5.54
C PRO A 158 8.98 4.46 -6.10
N ALA A 159 9.92 3.82 -5.40
CA ALA A 159 10.39 2.46 -5.64
C ALA A 159 9.88 1.51 -4.55
N ALA A 160 9.82 0.21 -4.87
CA ALA A 160 9.62 -0.83 -3.85
C ALA A 160 10.79 -0.84 -2.84
N ALA A 161 10.65 -1.60 -1.75
CA ALA A 161 11.76 -1.81 -0.81
C ALA A 161 12.99 -2.37 -1.54
N ILE A 162 14.16 -1.77 -1.28
CA ILE A 162 15.42 -2.05 -1.97
C ILE A 162 16.35 -2.73 -0.95
N PRO A 163 16.83 -3.95 -1.20
CA PRO A 163 17.77 -4.62 -0.30
C PRO A 163 19.08 -3.85 -0.17
N SER A 164 19.73 -3.94 1.00
CA SER A 164 21.00 -3.24 1.29
C SER A 164 22.09 -3.51 0.24
N GLN A 165 22.24 -4.75 -0.22
CA GLN A 165 23.17 -5.11 -1.30
C GLN A 165 22.90 -4.31 -2.58
N ARG A 166 21.62 -4.20 -2.97
CA ARG A 166 21.23 -3.47 -4.18
C ARG A 166 21.46 -1.97 -4.03
N ILE A 167 21.29 -1.42 -2.83
CA ILE A 167 21.64 -0.03 -2.53
C ILE A 167 23.14 0.21 -2.76
N SER A 168 24.01 -0.70 -2.28
CA SER A 168 25.45 -0.61 -2.52
C SER A 168 25.79 -0.63 -4.02
N GLU A 169 25.19 -1.55 -4.79
CA GLU A 169 25.37 -1.61 -6.25
C GLU A 169 24.93 -0.32 -6.95
N ILE A 170 23.81 0.28 -6.52
CA ILE A 170 23.34 1.56 -7.06
C ILE A 170 24.37 2.65 -6.78
N PHE A 171 24.87 2.76 -5.55
CA PHE A 171 25.87 3.77 -5.21
C PHE A 171 27.20 3.57 -5.94
N GLU A 172 27.65 2.34 -6.11
CA GLU A 172 28.84 2.01 -6.92
C GLU A 172 28.66 2.37 -8.39
N SER A 173 27.44 2.29 -8.91
CA SER A 173 27.14 2.66 -10.30
C SER A 173 27.14 4.17 -10.55
N ILE A 174 27.09 5.01 -9.51
CA ILE A 174 27.06 6.47 -9.66
C ILE A 174 28.47 6.98 -9.88
N ASP A 175 28.78 7.30 -11.12
CA ASP A 175 29.98 8.05 -11.48
C ASP A 175 29.80 9.55 -11.25
N TYR A 176 30.87 10.24 -10.85
CA TYR A 176 30.81 11.70 -10.70
C TYR A 176 30.74 12.40 -12.07
N GLN A 177 31.53 11.92 -13.02
CA GLN A 177 31.58 12.39 -14.40
C GLN A 177 31.36 11.20 -15.34
N PRO A 178 30.37 11.26 -16.26
CA PRO A 178 29.51 12.41 -16.53
C PRO A 178 28.28 12.61 -15.61
N SER A 179 27.87 11.62 -14.82
CA SER A 179 26.49 11.54 -14.31
C SER A 179 26.14 12.62 -13.28
N VAL A 180 26.86 12.68 -12.15
CA VAL A 180 26.56 13.70 -11.11
C VAL A 180 26.75 15.12 -11.64
N GLU A 181 27.80 15.37 -12.42
CA GLU A 181 28.01 16.69 -13.03
C GLU A 181 26.85 17.09 -13.96
N GLN A 182 26.38 16.17 -14.79
CA GLN A 182 25.24 16.43 -15.67
C GLN A 182 23.96 16.69 -14.88
N TYR A 183 23.72 15.95 -13.79
CA TYR A 183 22.60 16.21 -12.89
C TYR A 183 22.65 17.64 -12.33
N LEU A 184 23.80 18.04 -11.76
CA LEU A 184 23.98 19.39 -11.21
C LEU A 184 23.83 20.48 -12.29
N LYS A 185 24.32 20.25 -13.51
CA LYS A 185 24.11 21.17 -14.65
C LYS A 185 22.63 21.34 -14.99
N LEU A 186 21.84 20.26 -14.95
CA LEU A 186 20.40 20.34 -15.18
C LEU A 186 19.67 21.09 -14.07
N ARG A 187 20.11 20.94 -12.80
CA ARG A 187 19.57 21.71 -11.66
C ARG A 187 19.91 23.20 -11.77
N LEU A 188 21.15 23.54 -12.09
CA LEU A 188 21.55 24.92 -12.34
C LEU A 188 20.74 25.54 -13.51
N ALA A 189 20.51 24.78 -14.58
CA ALA A 189 19.75 25.24 -15.74
C ALA A 189 18.23 25.32 -15.49
N SER A 190 17.68 24.68 -14.46
CA SER A 190 16.27 24.89 -14.06
C SER A 190 16.06 26.20 -13.31
N ASN A 191 17.13 26.78 -12.77
CA ASN A 191 17.14 28.04 -12.03
C ASN A 191 17.02 29.30 -12.94
N LYS A 192 16.32 29.20 -14.08
CA LYS A 192 16.21 30.26 -15.10
C LYS A 192 15.22 31.38 -14.77
N ALA A 193 14.53 31.30 -13.64
CA ALA A 193 13.56 32.30 -13.20
C ALA A 193 14.16 33.33 -12.23
N LEU A 194 15.48 33.56 -12.30
CA LEU A 194 16.13 34.55 -11.47
C LEU A 194 15.84 35.94 -12.04
N ASP A 195 15.01 36.67 -11.30
CA ASP A 195 14.94 38.12 -11.38
C ASP A 195 16.35 38.70 -11.18
N LYS A 196 16.64 39.89 -11.73
CA LYS A 196 18.01 40.48 -11.73
C LYS A 196 18.61 40.68 -10.33
N ASN A 197 17.82 40.50 -9.26
CA ASN A 197 18.17 40.65 -7.85
C ASN A 197 18.21 39.30 -7.10
N SER A 198 18.83 38.29 -7.68
CA SER A 198 18.98 36.99 -7.02
C SER A 198 20.39 36.80 -6.50
N TYR A 199 20.51 36.44 -5.22
CA TYR A 199 21.79 36.22 -4.54
C TYR A 199 22.10 34.73 -4.50
N TRP A 200 23.37 34.39 -4.68
CA TRP A 200 23.82 33.01 -4.62
C TRP A 200 24.51 32.76 -3.29
N ALA A 201 24.07 31.72 -2.58
CA ALA A 201 24.75 31.24 -1.40
C ALA A 201 25.84 30.26 -1.82
N PHE A 202 27.08 30.58 -1.45
CA PHE A 202 28.23 29.72 -1.65
C PHE A 202 28.77 29.31 -0.30
N ASP A 203 28.79 28.00 -0.04
CA ASP A 203 29.41 27.45 1.15
C ASP A 203 30.39 26.35 0.78
N THR A 204 31.46 26.26 1.57
CA THR A 204 32.45 25.19 1.44
C THR A 204 32.53 24.45 2.74
N THR A 205 32.26 23.16 2.71
CA THR A 205 32.48 22.27 3.85
C THR A 205 33.60 21.30 3.54
N SER A 206 34.28 20.83 4.58
CA SER A 206 35.34 19.85 4.43
C SER A 206 35.15 18.70 5.38
N VAL A 207 35.26 17.49 4.85
CA VAL A 207 35.18 16.25 5.61
C VAL A 207 36.57 15.65 5.69
N SER A 208 37.13 15.64 6.89
CA SER A 208 38.42 15.01 7.14
C SER A 208 38.24 13.49 7.21
N SER A 209 39.16 12.73 6.63
CA SER A 209 39.02 11.27 6.49
C SER A 209 40.33 10.54 6.77
N PHE A 210 40.24 9.46 7.53
CA PHE A 210 41.31 8.47 7.72
C PHE A 210 41.22 7.30 6.73
N SER A 211 40.18 7.29 5.87
CA SER A 211 39.95 6.17 4.96
C SER A 211 40.97 6.13 3.83
N GLN A 212 41.59 4.97 3.64
CA GLN A 212 42.53 4.70 2.55
C GLN A 212 41.84 4.41 1.21
N THR A 213 40.51 4.25 1.21
CA THR A 213 39.75 3.84 0.01
C THR A 213 39.10 5.01 -0.73
N ILE A 214 39.02 6.19 -0.12
CA ILE A 214 38.39 7.39 -0.72
C ILE A 214 39.44 8.17 -1.52
N HIS A 215 39.62 7.83 -2.78
CA HIS A 215 40.64 8.38 -3.68
C HIS A 215 40.48 9.87 -4.02
N LYS A 216 39.36 10.50 -3.64
CA LYS A 216 39.11 11.95 -3.82
C LYS A 216 39.57 12.80 -2.63
N VAL A 217 40.00 12.20 -1.53
CA VAL A 217 40.59 12.96 -0.42
C VAL A 217 41.98 13.45 -0.82
N THR A 218 42.26 14.72 -0.56
CA THR A 218 43.57 15.31 -0.83
C THR A 218 44.19 15.78 0.47
N TYR A 219 45.51 15.60 0.60
CA TYR A 219 46.28 16.20 1.67
C TYR A 219 46.37 17.71 1.42
N GLY A 220 46.01 18.51 2.41
CA GLY A 220 46.08 19.96 2.34
C GLY A 220 46.17 20.55 3.74
N HIS A 221 46.46 21.84 3.83
CA HIS A 221 46.52 22.54 5.12
C HIS A 221 45.14 22.54 5.81
N ASN A 222 44.88 21.52 6.60
CA ASN A 222 43.84 21.55 7.61
C ASN A 222 44.26 22.54 8.71
N LYS A 223 43.30 23.23 9.33
CA LYS A 223 43.60 24.18 10.41
C LYS A 223 44.07 23.48 11.69
N GLU A 224 43.72 22.20 11.86
CA GLU A 224 43.98 21.42 13.06
C GLU A 224 45.09 20.37 12.88
N ASP A 225 45.17 19.74 11.69
CA ASP A 225 46.19 18.73 11.38
C ASP A 225 46.65 18.79 9.90
N PRO A 226 47.83 19.36 9.62
CA PRO A 226 48.35 19.52 8.25
C PRO A 226 48.50 18.22 7.46
N ASP A 227 48.60 17.07 8.14
CA ASP A 227 48.82 15.76 7.52
C ASP A 227 47.51 14.98 7.30
N MET A 228 46.36 15.56 7.65
CA MET A 228 45.07 14.91 7.52
C MET A 228 44.47 15.10 6.12
N ALA A 229 44.14 13.98 5.46
CA ALA A 229 43.48 14.01 4.16
C ALA A 229 42.03 14.50 4.28
N MET A 230 41.61 15.36 3.34
CA MET A 230 40.31 16.01 3.37
C MET A 230 39.58 15.90 2.04
N LEU A 231 38.27 15.69 2.10
CA LEU A 231 37.35 15.94 1.00
C LEU A 231 36.82 17.37 1.13
N LYS A 232 36.99 18.19 0.10
CA LYS A 232 36.41 19.53 0.04
C LYS A 232 35.15 19.51 -0.83
N LEU A 233 34.05 19.96 -0.28
CA LEU A 233 32.77 20.10 -0.96
C LEU A 233 32.45 21.58 -1.07
N ALA A 234 32.10 22.03 -2.26
CA ALA A 234 31.64 23.39 -2.51
C ALA A 234 30.23 23.29 -3.07
N LEU A 235 29.28 23.97 -2.42
CA LEU A 235 27.90 24.03 -2.85
C LEU A 235 27.56 25.47 -3.21
N LEU A 236 26.92 25.64 -4.37
CA LEU A 236 26.42 26.91 -4.86
C LEU A 236 24.94 26.73 -5.14
N ILE A 237 24.11 27.47 -4.42
CA ILE A 237 22.64 27.43 -4.54
C ILE A 237 22.09 28.84 -4.63
N ASP A 238 20.91 28.99 -5.23
CA ASP A 238 20.17 30.24 -5.11
C ASP A 238 19.62 30.42 -3.68
N GLU A 239 19.77 31.63 -3.12
CA GLU A 239 19.35 31.94 -1.76
C GLU A 239 17.84 31.74 -1.54
N LYS A 240 17.01 32.04 -2.55
CA LYS A 240 15.55 32.04 -2.41
C LYS A 240 14.95 30.68 -2.71
N THR A 241 15.44 30.00 -3.73
CA THR A 241 14.88 28.72 -4.18
C THR A 241 15.58 27.51 -3.58
N ALA A 242 16.79 27.68 -3.04
CA ALA A 242 17.66 26.60 -2.59
C ALA A 242 17.93 25.53 -3.69
N GLU A 243 17.80 25.92 -4.96
CA GLU A 243 18.14 25.11 -6.15
C GLU A 243 19.53 25.43 -6.72
#